data_AF-A0A8S3SSM7-F1
#
_entry.id   AF-A0A8S3SSM7-F1
#
_cell.length_a   1.000
_cell.length_b   1.000
_cell.length_c   1.000
_cell.angle_alpha   90.00
_cell.angle_beta   90.00
_cell.angle_gamma   90.00
#
_symmetry.space_group_name_H-M   'P 1'
#
loop_
_entity.id
_entity.type
_entity.pdbx_description
1 polymer ?
#
loop_
_entity_poly.entity_id
_entity_poly.type
_entity_poly.pdbx_seq_one_letter_code
_entity_poly.pdbx_strand_id
1 'polypeptide(L)'
;MKRHQLKCTGQTVHRFKGGFYSNPKTIFDKLEEHGIRVQDSLFPWFVVYDFEAMLVPIKESNSDKLTWIQRHDPISVSVCSNVEGFTESHCIVDPTAQSLVQHMVDYMTKIALISYKLAKEKFADAFDQLEADIENPYRALLEDDDEEGYKLDAFLYDEELQEKNEKKKKVFQKLKEELEAYCS
;
A
#
# COMPACT_ATOMS: atom_id res chain seq x y z
N MET A 1 29.01 30.77 9.06
CA MET A 1 28.13 29.89 8.26
C MET A 1 28.08 30.21 6.76
N LYS A 2 27.99 31.48 6.30
CA LYS A 2 27.84 31.82 4.87
C LYS A 2 28.96 31.34 3.92
N ARG A 3 30.20 31.16 4.40
CA ARG A 3 31.35 30.76 3.56
C ARG A 3 31.36 29.28 3.18
N HIS A 4 30.77 28.39 3.97
CA HIS A 4 30.77 26.94 3.72
C HIS A 4 29.71 26.55 2.68
N GLN A 5 28.55 27.22 2.71
CA GLN A 5 27.41 26.98 1.82
C GLN A 5 27.77 27.16 0.34
N LEU A 6 28.70 28.06 0.02
CA LEU A 6 29.13 28.35 -1.36
C LEU A 6 30.05 27.27 -1.96
N LYS A 7 30.59 26.35 -1.16
CA LYS A 7 31.56 25.33 -1.60
C LYS A 7 31.08 23.89 -1.41
N CYS A 8 29.83 23.69 -0.96
CA CYS A 8 29.28 22.35 -0.78
C CYS A 8 28.71 21.84 -2.12
N THR A 9 29.48 21.01 -2.82
CA THR A 9 29.09 20.38 -4.10
C THR A 9 28.35 19.05 -3.92
N GLY A 10 28.24 18.55 -2.67
CA GLY A 10 27.70 17.22 -2.36
C GLY A 10 26.35 17.21 -1.63
N GLN A 11 25.69 18.35 -1.40
CA GLN A 11 24.34 18.37 -0.86
C GLN A 11 23.33 18.45 -2.00
N THR A 12 22.50 17.42 -2.13
CA THR A 12 21.19 17.55 -2.75
C THR A 12 20.44 18.63 -1.99
N VAL A 13 20.43 19.86 -2.51
CA VAL A 13 19.59 20.94 -1.98
C VAL A 13 18.17 20.59 -2.39
N HIS A 14 17.54 19.67 -1.67
CA HIS A 14 16.11 19.46 -1.80
C HIS A 14 15.46 20.75 -1.28
N ARG A 15 15.21 21.69 -2.17
CA ARG A 15 14.33 22.81 -1.88
C ARG A 15 12.95 22.20 -1.70
N PHE A 16 12.54 22.00 -0.46
CA PHE A 16 11.14 21.79 -0.16
C PHE A 16 10.38 22.94 -0.82
N LYS A 17 9.55 22.62 -1.81
CA LYS A 17 8.60 23.59 -2.34
C LYS A 17 7.69 23.94 -1.16
N GLY A 18 7.94 25.08 -0.53
CA GLY A 18 7.05 25.59 0.51
C GLY A 18 5.65 25.66 -0.05
N GLY A 19 4.67 25.17 0.73
CA GLY A 19 3.26 25.11 0.38
C GLY A 19 2.47 24.64 1.59
N PHE A 20 1.16 24.85 1.58
CA PHE A 20 0.28 24.29 2.59
C PHE A 20 0.31 22.76 2.45
N TYR A 21 0.79 22.08 3.48
CA TYR A 21 0.66 20.64 3.59
C TYR A 21 -0.83 20.32 3.73
N SER A 22 -1.40 19.65 2.74
CA SER A 22 -2.72 19.04 2.84
C SER A 22 -2.53 17.53 2.83
N ASN A 23 -3.20 16.85 3.76
CA ASN A 23 -3.19 15.39 3.77
C ASN A 23 -3.89 14.93 2.49
N PRO A 24 -3.24 14.11 1.65
CA PRO A 24 -3.93 13.49 0.54
C PRO A 24 -5.05 12.60 1.10
N LYS A 25 -6.23 12.64 0.47
CA LYS A 25 -7.35 11.77 0.80
C LYS A 25 -6.93 10.31 0.68
N THR A 26 -7.20 9.53 1.72
CA THR A 26 -7.07 8.08 1.72
C THR A 26 -8.10 7.46 0.78
N ILE A 27 -7.94 6.17 0.44
CA ILE A 27 -8.98 5.45 -0.30
C ILE A 27 -10.32 5.45 0.44
N PHE A 28 -10.30 5.35 1.77
CA PHE A 28 -11.51 5.35 2.59
C PHE A 28 -12.23 6.70 2.58
N ASP A 29 -11.50 7.82 2.57
CA ASP A 29 -12.11 9.15 2.40
C ASP A 29 -12.79 9.28 1.04
N LYS A 30 -12.15 8.74 -0.03
CA LYS A 30 -12.72 8.74 -1.38
C LYS A 30 -13.95 7.84 -1.49
N LEU A 31 -13.96 6.69 -0.83
CA LEU A 31 -15.12 5.79 -0.79
C LEU A 31 -16.30 6.46 -0.07
N GLU A 32 -16.04 7.13 1.05
CA GLU A 32 -17.08 7.82 1.82
C GLU A 32 -17.73 8.97 1.03
N GLU A 33 -16.97 9.68 0.18
CA GLU A 33 -17.50 10.68 -0.76
C GLU A 33 -18.51 10.12 -1.76
N HIS A 34 -18.51 8.80 -1.96
CA HIS A 34 -19.43 8.09 -2.81
C HIS A 34 -20.44 7.23 -2.02
N GLY A 35 -20.57 7.46 -0.71
CA GLY A 35 -21.54 6.75 0.14
C GLY A 35 -21.10 5.37 0.63
N ILE A 36 -19.90 4.92 0.26
CA ILE A 36 -19.36 3.62 0.67
C ILE A 36 -18.55 3.79 1.95
N ARG A 37 -19.14 3.42 3.09
CA ARG A 37 -18.53 3.64 4.40
C ARG A 37 -17.87 2.37 4.95
N VAL A 38 -16.55 2.44 5.21
CA VAL A 38 -15.78 1.39 5.87
C VAL A 38 -15.59 1.77 7.35
N GLN A 39 -16.08 0.94 8.28
CA GLN A 39 -16.05 1.25 9.72
C GLN A 39 -14.64 1.14 10.34
N ASP A 40 -13.88 0.12 9.92
CA ASP A 40 -12.51 -0.11 10.38
C ASP A 40 -11.56 -0.16 9.18
N SER A 41 -10.93 0.98 8.91
CA SER A 41 -10.03 1.20 7.80
C SER A 41 -8.58 0.76 8.07
N LEU A 42 -8.26 0.22 9.25
CA LEU A 42 -6.90 -0.18 9.57
C LEU A 42 -6.54 -1.49 8.88
N PHE A 43 -5.29 -1.62 8.44
CA PHE A 43 -4.70 -2.90 8.03
C PHE A 43 -4.04 -3.54 9.26
N PRO A 44 -4.64 -4.55 9.90
CA PRO A 44 -4.18 -5.04 11.19
C PRO A 44 -3.02 -6.04 11.10
N TRP A 45 -2.70 -6.53 9.90
CA TRP A 45 -1.68 -7.57 9.73
C TRP A 45 -0.29 -6.98 9.53
N PHE A 46 0.69 -7.54 10.22
CA PHE A 46 2.08 -7.10 10.15
C PHE A 46 3.05 -8.27 10.27
N VAL A 47 4.28 -8.03 9.82
CA VAL A 47 5.39 -8.96 9.95
C VAL A 47 6.48 -8.27 10.77
N VAL A 48 7.04 -9.00 11.72
CA VAL A 48 8.24 -8.62 12.45
C VAL A 48 9.37 -9.56 12.09
N TYR A 49 10.59 -9.04 12.06
CA TYR A 49 11.77 -9.83 11.79
C TYR A 49 12.98 -9.29 12.55
N ASP A 50 13.91 -10.19 12.82
CA ASP A 50 15.17 -9.85 13.48
C ASP A 50 16.32 -10.66 12.88
N PHE A 51 17.42 -9.98 12.58
CA PHE A 51 18.60 -10.58 11.97
C PHE A 51 19.68 -10.79 13.02
N GLU A 52 20.29 -11.97 12.99
CA GLU A 52 21.51 -12.24 13.72
C GLU A 52 22.69 -12.29 12.75
N ALA A 53 23.80 -11.71 13.16
CA ALA A 53 24.99 -11.59 12.34
C ALA A 53 26.24 -12.00 13.11
N MET A 54 27.18 -12.61 12.41
CA MET A 54 28.53 -12.81 12.93
C MET A 54 29.41 -11.61 12.60
N LEU A 55 30.34 -11.31 13.51
CA LEU A 55 31.37 -10.31 13.29
C LEU A 55 32.59 -10.93 12.60
N VAL A 56 32.77 -10.62 11.33
CA VAL A 56 33.89 -11.08 10.52
C VAL A 56 34.98 -10.02 10.48
N PRO A 57 36.23 -10.31 10.89
CA PRO A 57 37.33 -9.36 10.81
C PRO A 57 37.59 -8.88 9.38
N ILE A 58 37.78 -7.58 9.22
CA ILE A 58 38.12 -6.96 7.93
C ILE A 58 39.42 -6.16 8.04
N LYS A 59 40.13 -6.03 6.92
CA LYS A 59 41.43 -5.34 6.84
C LYS A 59 41.34 -3.96 6.18
N GLU A 60 40.14 -3.49 5.89
CA GLU A 60 39.91 -2.25 5.14
C GLU A 60 39.84 -1.03 6.06
N SER A 61 40.71 -0.04 5.86
CA SER A 61 40.54 1.30 6.42
C SER A 61 39.77 2.16 5.40
N ASN A 62 38.73 2.83 5.87
CA ASN A 62 37.86 3.63 5.00
C ASN A 62 38.34 5.11 4.93
N SER A 63 39.30 5.51 5.78
CA SER A 63 40.04 6.78 5.70
C SER A 63 41.26 6.82 6.63
N ASP A 64 42.12 7.84 6.52
CA ASP A 64 43.27 8.11 7.40
C ASP A 64 42.91 8.29 8.89
N LYS A 65 41.62 8.48 9.23
CA LYS A 65 41.14 8.71 10.61
C LYS A 65 40.13 7.67 11.10
N LEU A 66 39.79 6.67 10.28
CA LEU A 66 38.74 5.70 10.59
C LEU A 66 39.15 4.30 10.12
N THR A 67 39.31 3.38 11.07
CA THR A 67 39.64 1.98 10.82
C THR A 67 38.45 1.10 11.13
N TRP A 68 38.02 0.31 10.15
CA TRP A 68 36.99 -0.68 10.34
C TRP A 68 37.68 -2.00 10.70
N ILE A 69 37.28 -2.62 11.80
CA ILE A 69 37.93 -3.84 12.30
C ILE A 69 37.12 -5.10 12.00
N GLN A 70 35.79 -4.97 11.90
CA GLN A 70 34.86 -6.08 11.72
C GLN A 70 33.67 -5.63 10.87
N ARG A 71 33.09 -6.58 10.13
CA ARG A 71 31.85 -6.45 9.36
C ARG A 71 30.81 -7.42 9.92
N HIS A 72 29.55 -7.01 9.91
CA HIS A 72 28.44 -7.90 10.22
C HIS A 72 28.08 -8.72 8.99
N ASP A 73 28.21 -10.04 9.08
CA ASP A 73 27.75 -10.99 8.06
C ASP A 73 26.50 -11.70 8.61
N PRO A 74 25.30 -11.40 8.09
CA PRO A 74 24.05 -12.03 8.53
C PRO A 74 24.11 -13.54 8.35
N ILE A 75 23.71 -14.29 9.39
CA ILE A 75 23.71 -15.75 9.40
C ILE A 75 22.31 -16.34 9.57
N SER A 76 21.40 -15.57 10.15
CA SER A 76 20.02 -16.00 10.34
C SER A 76 19.06 -14.83 10.44
N VAL A 77 17.79 -15.10 10.14
CA VAL A 77 16.68 -14.18 10.37
C VAL A 77 15.52 -14.95 10.96
N SER A 78 14.95 -14.39 12.04
CA SER A 78 13.68 -14.87 12.58
C SER A 78 12.56 -13.99 12.04
N VAL A 79 11.47 -14.61 11.58
CA VAL A 79 10.29 -13.93 11.06
C VAL A 79 9.06 -14.39 11.86
N CYS A 80 8.22 -13.47 12.29
CA CYS A 80 6.95 -13.76 12.96
C CYS A 80 5.88 -12.78 12.47
N SER A 81 4.61 -13.17 12.55
CA SER A 81 3.49 -12.34 12.11
C SER A 81 2.28 -12.57 13.01
N ASN A 82 1.28 -11.69 12.91
CA ASN A 82 -0.06 -11.94 13.46
C ASN A 82 -1.04 -12.49 12.40
N VAL A 83 -0.56 -12.81 11.20
CA VAL A 83 -1.35 -13.47 10.15
C VAL A 83 -1.58 -14.93 10.51
N GLU A 84 -2.80 -15.40 10.28
CA GLU A 84 -3.19 -16.79 10.56
C GLU A 84 -2.26 -17.79 9.86
N GLY A 85 -1.81 -18.81 10.60
CA GLY A 85 -0.84 -19.79 10.12
C GLY A 85 0.62 -19.36 10.21
N PHE A 86 0.91 -18.11 10.60
CA PHE A 86 2.26 -17.55 10.70
C PHE A 86 2.54 -16.89 12.06
N THR A 87 1.78 -17.29 13.09
CA THR A 87 1.86 -16.75 14.46
C THR A 87 3.05 -17.28 15.26
N GLU A 88 3.69 -18.34 14.79
CA GLU A 88 4.91 -18.87 15.38
C GLU A 88 6.14 -18.30 14.68
N SER A 89 7.19 -18.03 15.46
CA SER A 89 8.46 -17.56 14.93
C SER A 89 9.12 -18.61 14.04
N HIS A 90 9.50 -18.23 12.83
CA HIS A 90 10.23 -19.07 11.89
C HIS A 90 11.66 -18.54 11.73
N CYS A 91 12.65 -19.33 12.15
CA CYS A 91 14.06 -18.99 12.03
C CYS A 91 14.66 -19.63 10.77
N ILE A 92 15.23 -18.80 9.92
CA ILE A 92 15.95 -19.19 8.71
C ILE A 92 17.43 -19.00 8.99
N VAL A 93 18.24 -20.04 8.77
CA VAL A 93 19.69 -20.01 8.91
C VAL A 93 20.30 -20.34 7.56
N ASP A 94 21.20 -19.50 7.06
CA ASP A 94 21.77 -19.68 5.73
C ASP A 94 23.22 -19.16 5.68
N PRO A 95 24.15 -19.88 5.03
CA PRO A 95 25.56 -19.51 4.98
C PRO A 95 25.86 -18.25 4.15
N THR A 96 24.95 -17.80 3.27
CA THR A 96 25.17 -16.59 2.48
C THR A 96 24.05 -15.59 2.66
N ALA A 97 24.40 -14.31 2.79
CA ALA A 97 23.42 -13.24 2.96
C ALA A 97 22.42 -13.19 1.79
N GLN A 98 22.84 -13.54 0.57
CA GLN A 98 21.98 -13.51 -0.61
C GLN A 98 20.86 -14.56 -0.52
N SER A 99 21.19 -15.81 -0.21
CA SER A 99 20.20 -16.88 -0.04
C SER A 99 19.38 -16.71 1.23
N LEU A 100 19.98 -16.17 2.31
CA LEU A 100 19.24 -15.80 3.52
C LEU A 100 18.09 -14.82 3.23
N VAL A 101 18.41 -13.74 2.52
CA VAL A 101 17.43 -12.71 2.13
C VAL A 101 16.39 -13.29 1.16
N GLN A 102 16.81 -14.15 0.22
CA GLN A 102 15.85 -14.79 -0.70
C GLN A 102 14.84 -15.64 0.07
N HIS A 103 15.29 -16.52 0.97
CA HIS A 103 14.41 -17.37 1.78
C HIS A 103 13.49 -16.54 2.69
N MET A 104 13.99 -15.44 3.25
CA MET A 104 13.19 -14.50 4.02
C MET A 104 12.07 -13.88 3.18
N VAL A 105 12.39 -13.36 1.98
CA VAL A 105 11.41 -12.77 1.07
C VAL A 105 10.38 -13.81 0.65
N ASP A 106 10.80 -15.01 0.28
CA ASP A 106 9.90 -16.11 -0.10
C ASP A 106 8.92 -16.46 1.04
N TYR A 107 9.40 -16.47 2.29
CA TYR A 107 8.55 -16.70 3.45
C TYR A 107 7.58 -15.54 3.69
N MET A 108 8.05 -14.29 3.61
CA MET A 108 7.20 -13.10 3.76
C MET A 108 6.16 -12.97 2.65
N THR A 109 6.46 -13.39 1.42
CA THR A 109 5.48 -13.42 0.33
C THR A 109 4.35 -14.39 0.64
N LYS A 110 4.63 -15.55 1.27
CA LYS A 110 3.56 -16.46 1.72
C LYS A 110 2.65 -15.81 2.76
N ILE A 111 3.24 -15.05 3.70
CA ILE A 111 2.48 -14.28 4.69
C ILE A 111 1.61 -13.23 3.98
N ALA A 112 2.20 -12.45 3.08
CA ALA A 112 1.53 -11.39 2.33
C ALA A 112 0.33 -11.92 1.52
N LEU A 113 0.46 -13.10 0.91
CA LEU A 113 -0.63 -13.75 0.18
C LEU A 113 -1.83 -14.07 1.08
N ILE A 114 -1.60 -14.46 2.33
CA ILE A 114 -2.68 -14.72 3.29
C ILE A 114 -3.26 -13.41 3.82
N SER A 115 -2.43 -12.43 4.20
CA SER A 115 -2.94 -11.12 4.64
C SER A 115 -3.76 -10.43 3.55
N TYR A 116 -3.39 -10.56 2.29
CA TYR A 116 -4.17 -10.04 1.16
C TYR A 116 -5.58 -10.66 1.09
N LYS A 117 -5.70 -11.97 1.28
CA LYS A 117 -7.00 -12.66 1.30
C LYS A 117 -7.85 -12.18 2.48
N LEU A 118 -7.25 -12.13 3.67
CA LEU A 118 -7.93 -11.64 4.88
C LEU A 118 -8.35 -10.17 4.74
N ALA A 119 -7.54 -9.34 4.09
CA ALA A 119 -7.88 -7.95 3.81
C ALA A 119 -9.05 -7.84 2.82
N LYS A 120 -9.06 -8.64 1.75
CA LYS A 120 -10.20 -8.70 0.83
C LYS A 120 -11.48 -9.15 1.53
N GLU A 121 -11.40 -10.14 2.40
CA GLU A 121 -12.54 -10.58 3.21
C GLU A 121 -13.01 -9.47 4.17
N LYS A 122 -12.08 -8.78 4.85
CA LYS A 122 -12.39 -7.65 5.73
C LYS A 122 -13.11 -6.52 5.01
N PHE A 123 -12.75 -6.25 3.75
CA PHE A 123 -13.33 -5.16 2.95
C PHE A 123 -14.36 -5.65 1.92
N ALA A 124 -14.89 -6.87 2.06
CA ALA A 124 -15.81 -7.48 1.11
C ALA A 124 -17.04 -6.59 0.84
N ASP A 125 -17.67 -6.05 1.89
CA ASP A 125 -18.83 -5.16 1.75
C ASP A 125 -18.55 -3.93 0.88
N ALA A 126 -17.33 -3.38 0.95
CA ALA A 126 -16.94 -2.24 0.13
C ALA A 126 -16.69 -2.65 -1.32
N PHE A 127 -16.09 -3.82 -1.55
CA PHE A 127 -15.92 -4.38 -2.89
C PHE A 127 -17.28 -4.69 -3.54
N ASP A 128 -18.22 -5.29 -2.81
CA ASP A 128 -19.55 -5.62 -3.31
C ASP A 128 -20.33 -4.36 -3.70
N GLN A 129 -20.25 -3.31 -2.89
CA GLN A 129 -20.85 -2.00 -3.21
C GLN A 129 -20.22 -1.38 -4.47
N LEU A 130 -18.88 -1.38 -4.56
CA LEU A 130 -18.19 -0.89 -5.76
C LEU A 130 -18.57 -1.68 -7.01
N GLU A 131 -18.70 -3.00 -6.93
CA GLU A 131 -19.12 -3.83 -8.05
C GLU A 131 -20.54 -3.53 -8.48
N ALA A 132 -21.47 -3.42 -7.53
CA ALA A 132 -22.85 -3.02 -7.80
C ALA A 132 -22.93 -1.63 -8.47
N ASP A 133 -22.12 -0.67 -8.03
CA ASP A 133 -22.06 0.67 -8.59
C ASP A 133 -21.36 0.73 -9.96
N ILE A 134 -20.47 -0.22 -10.27
CA ILE A 134 -19.86 -0.38 -11.60
C ILE A 134 -20.86 -0.99 -12.59
N GLU A 135 -21.67 -1.96 -12.15
CA GLU A 135 -22.68 -2.63 -12.96
C GLU A 135 -23.89 -1.75 -13.22
N ASN A 136 -24.35 -1.04 -12.19
CA ASN A 136 -25.51 -0.16 -12.26
C ASN A 136 -25.21 1.22 -11.62
N PRO A 137 -24.47 2.09 -12.32
CA PRO A 137 -24.07 3.39 -11.77
C PRO A 137 -25.25 4.37 -11.59
N TYR A 138 -26.43 3.99 -12.09
CA TYR A 138 -27.70 4.69 -11.89
C TYR A 138 -28.22 4.61 -10.46
N ARG A 139 -27.90 3.56 -9.69
CA ARG A 139 -28.33 3.44 -8.29
C ARG A 139 -27.86 4.64 -7.47
N ALA A 140 -26.61 5.04 -7.65
CA ALA A 140 -26.02 6.23 -7.03
C ALA A 140 -26.45 7.57 -7.68
N LEU A 141 -27.31 7.58 -8.70
CA LEU A 141 -27.89 8.78 -9.33
C LEU A 141 -29.40 8.94 -9.05
N LEU A 142 -30.06 7.88 -8.56
CA LEU A 142 -31.51 7.84 -8.31
C LEU A 142 -31.90 8.19 -6.87
N GLU A 143 -30.94 8.31 -5.95
CA GLU A 143 -31.22 8.74 -4.57
C GLU A 143 -31.66 10.22 -4.46
N ASP A 144 -31.62 10.98 -5.57
CA ASP A 144 -32.00 12.40 -5.61
C ASP A 144 -33.33 12.69 -6.36
N ASP A 145 -34.03 11.72 -6.97
CA ASP A 145 -35.24 12.01 -7.76
C ASP A 145 -36.30 10.89 -7.74
N ASP A 146 -37.46 11.24 -7.18
CA ASP A 146 -38.66 10.42 -6.94
C ASP A 146 -39.49 10.02 -8.20
N GLU A 147 -38.88 9.65 -9.33
CA GLU A 147 -39.63 9.20 -10.52
C GLU A 147 -39.03 7.94 -11.20
N GLU A 148 -39.42 6.76 -10.69
CA GLU A 148 -38.98 5.43 -11.16
C GLU A 148 -39.48 5.00 -12.56
N GLY A 149 -40.33 5.77 -13.23
CA GLY A 149 -40.98 5.34 -14.49
C GLY A 149 -40.40 5.92 -15.78
N TYR A 150 -39.85 7.14 -15.74
CA TYR A 150 -39.62 7.95 -16.95
C TYR A 150 -38.15 8.02 -17.42
N LYS A 151 -37.19 7.58 -16.59
CA LYS A 151 -35.75 7.78 -16.87
C LYS A 151 -35.11 6.72 -17.78
N LEU A 152 -35.66 5.50 -17.85
CA LEU A 152 -35.05 4.43 -18.66
C LEU A 152 -35.14 4.73 -20.17
N ASP A 153 -36.27 5.28 -20.62
CA ASP A 153 -36.48 5.66 -22.02
C ASP A 153 -35.68 6.92 -22.40
N ALA A 154 -35.51 7.88 -21.48
CA ALA A 154 -34.69 9.06 -21.72
C ALA A 154 -33.20 8.70 -21.89
N PHE A 155 -32.70 7.70 -21.15
CA PHE A 155 -31.30 7.26 -21.21
C PHE A 155 -30.86 6.68 -22.55
N LEU A 156 -31.77 5.99 -23.25
CA LEU A 156 -31.48 5.42 -24.57
C LEU A 156 -31.20 6.48 -25.63
N TYR A 157 -31.62 7.73 -25.39
CA TYR A 157 -31.54 8.82 -26.36
C TYR A 157 -30.76 10.05 -25.86
N ASP A 158 -30.30 10.08 -24.61
CA ASP A 158 -29.56 11.21 -24.02
C ASP A 158 -28.05 10.91 -23.92
N GLU A 159 -27.27 11.49 -24.85
CA GLU A 159 -25.82 11.34 -24.91
C GLU A 159 -25.09 11.92 -23.68
N GLU A 160 -25.60 12.99 -23.05
CA GLU A 160 -24.98 13.59 -21.86
C GLU A 160 -25.10 12.68 -20.64
N LEU A 161 -26.25 12.01 -20.48
CA LEU A 161 -26.46 11.01 -19.43
C LEU A 161 -25.57 9.79 -19.63
N GLN A 162 -25.39 9.33 -20.87
CA GLN A 162 -24.48 8.23 -21.20
C GLN A 162 -23.02 8.59 -20.88
N GLU A 163 -22.57 9.80 -21.25
CA GLU A 163 -21.20 10.24 -20.97
C GLU A 163 -20.93 10.37 -19.46
N LYS A 164 -21.89 10.91 -18.69
CA LYS A 164 -21.81 10.97 -17.22
C LYS A 164 -21.74 9.58 -16.60
N ASN A 165 -22.51 8.63 -17.11
CA ASN A 165 -22.51 7.25 -16.64
C ASN A 165 -21.15 6.57 -16.85
N GLU A 166 -20.56 6.70 -18.05
CA GLU A 166 -19.23 6.17 -18.33
C GLU A 166 -18.14 6.77 -17.45
N LYS A 167 -18.21 8.09 -17.19
CA LYS A 167 -17.28 8.77 -16.29
C LYS A 167 -17.39 8.22 -14.87
N LYS A 168 -18.61 8.04 -14.35
CA LYS A 168 -18.85 7.52 -13.00
C LYS A 168 -18.37 6.07 -12.86
N LYS A 169 -18.64 5.23 -13.85
CA LYS A 169 -18.12 3.86 -13.90
C LYS A 169 -16.59 3.80 -13.82
N LYS A 170 -15.89 4.66 -14.56
CA LYS A 170 -14.42 4.75 -14.51
C LYS A 170 -13.91 5.19 -13.13
N VAL A 171 -14.64 6.06 -12.43
CA VAL A 171 -14.30 6.46 -11.05
C VAL A 171 -14.39 5.25 -10.12
N PHE A 172 -15.49 4.50 -10.15
CA PHE A 172 -15.64 3.31 -9.29
C PHE A 172 -14.62 2.21 -9.61
N GLN A 173 -14.30 2.00 -10.89
CA GLN A 173 -13.21 1.09 -11.29
C GLN A 173 -11.88 1.50 -10.67
N LYS A 174 -11.53 2.78 -10.71
CA LYS A 174 -10.31 3.30 -10.10
C LYS A 174 -10.32 3.13 -8.58
N LEU A 175 -11.45 3.37 -7.91
CA LEU A 175 -11.57 3.18 -6.47
C LEU A 175 -11.39 1.70 -6.09
N LYS A 176 -11.94 0.78 -6.89
CA LYS A 176 -11.73 -0.66 -6.72
C LYS A 176 -10.25 -1.03 -6.84
N GLU A 177 -9.55 -0.54 -7.86
CA GLU A 177 -8.11 -0.77 -8.04
C GLU A 177 -7.29 -0.21 -6.87
N GLU A 178 -7.62 1.00 -6.38
CA GLU A 178 -6.95 1.60 -5.23
C GLU A 178 -7.20 0.82 -3.92
N LEU A 179 -8.42 0.32 -3.69
CA LEU A 179 -8.74 -0.52 -2.53
C LEU A 179 -8.06 -1.90 -2.62
N GLU A 180 -7.97 -2.46 -3.82
CA GLU A 180 -7.24 -3.70 -4.06
C GLU A 180 -5.74 -3.53 -3.79
N ALA A 181 -5.15 -2.41 -4.20
CA ALA A 181 -3.76 -2.06 -3.89
C ALA A 181 -3.55 -1.81 -2.39
N TYR A 182 -4.57 -1.34 -1.66
CA TYR A 182 -4.51 -1.22 -0.20
C TYR A 182 -4.48 -2.59 0.50
N CYS A 183 -5.05 -3.63 -0.11
CA CYS A 183 -5.06 -4.97 0.45
C CYS A 183 -3.72 -5.72 0.28
N SER A 184 -2.87 -5.28 -0.65
CA SER A 184 -1.63 -5.97 -1.08
C SER A 184 -0.38 -5.54 -0.35
#